data_AF-A0A2T4N8V8-F1
#
_entry.id   AF-A0A2T4N8V8-F1
#
_cell.length_a   1.000
_cell.length_b   1.000
_cell.length_c   1.000
_cell.angle_alpha   90.00
_cell.angle_beta   90.00
_cell.angle_gamma   90.00
#
_symmetry.space_group_name_H-M   'P 1'
#
loop_
_entity.id
_entity.type
_entity.pdbx_description
1 polymer ?
#
loop_
_entity_poly.entity_id
_entity_poly.type
_entity_poly.pdbx_seq_one_letter_code
_entity_poly.pdbx_strand_id
1 'polypeptide(L)'
;MFEIRIICEPTDTDRVVAALDRTFTVGTVTVCPTRDGKRHRLYAPAEHRPEQEPWPTPEEAYALAPSVIREIGWTAGTAADKPFGEDLDREYWLRKAALLDRVALLDKADGIRSDAAEVATEAARRLIAYDLDGKDSYCGDPNRPEHPATAADPRGYVRQEYAHWAKTH
;
A
#
# COMPACT_ATOMS: atom_id res chain seq x y z
N MET A 1 20.49 9.39 -13.46
CA MET A 1 21.43 9.40 -12.33
C MET A 1 21.88 10.84 -12.08
N PHE A 2 21.80 11.30 -10.83
CA PHE A 2 22.23 12.62 -10.40
C PHE A 2 22.86 12.51 -9.00
N GLU A 3 23.55 13.56 -8.54
CA GLU A 3 24.15 13.60 -7.20
C GLU A 3 23.46 14.68 -6.36
N ILE A 4 22.97 14.30 -5.19
CA ILE A 4 22.39 15.23 -4.21
C ILE A 4 23.49 15.61 -3.22
N ARG A 5 23.69 16.91 -3.03
CA ARG A 5 24.64 17.47 -2.06
C ARG A 5 23.91 18.25 -0.99
N ILE A 6 24.07 17.85 0.26
CA ILE A 6 23.40 18.49 1.40
C ILE A 6 24.46 18.92 2.41
N ILE A 7 24.28 20.11 3.00
CA ILE A 7 25.02 20.52 4.19
C ILE A 7 24.00 20.58 5.34
N CYS A 8 24.21 19.78 6.37
CA CYS A 8 23.33 19.70 7.53
C CYS A 8 24.14 19.68 8.83
N GLU A 9 23.46 19.92 9.95
CA GLU A 9 24.06 19.71 11.26
C GLU A 9 24.40 18.22 11.45
N PRO A 10 25.48 17.87 12.17
CA PRO A 10 25.86 16.48 12.38
C PRO A 10 24.74 15.65 12.99
N THR A 11 23.94 16.23 13.88
CA THR A 11 22.79 15.60 14.55
C THR A 11 21.63 15.27 13.60
N ASP A 12 21.55 15.91 12.44
CA ASP A 12 20.50 15.68 11.45
C ASP A 12 20.88 14.65 10.38
N THR A 13 22.14 14.18 10.37
CA THR A 13 22.70 13.32 9.32
C THR A 13 21.80 12.10 9.04
N ASP A 14 21.49 11.32 10.07
CA ASP A 14 20.72 10.07 9.92
C ASP A 14 19.30 10.35 9.43
N ARG A 15 18.68 11.44 9.91
CA ARG A 15 17.34 11.85 9.49
C ARG A 15 17.32 12.26 8.02
N VAL A 16 18.34 12.98 7.57
CA VAL A 16 18.46 13.41 6.17
C VAL A 16 18.69 12.20 5.27
N VAL A 17 19.60 11.29 5.64
CA VAL A 17 19.85 10.05 4.89
C VAL A 17 18.56 9.23 4.77
N ALA A 18 17.86 9.00 5.88
CA ALA A 18 16.59 8.26 5.88
C ALA A 18 15.50 8.92 5.00
N ALA A 19 15.49 10.25 4.89
CA ALA A 19 14.55 10.95 4.01
C ALA A 19 14.92 10.80 2.53
N LEU A 20 16.22 10.85 2.21
CA LEU A 20 16.71 10.62 0.85
C LEU A 20 16.40 9.20 0.38
N ASP A 21 16.67 8.18 1.21
CA ASP A 21 16.41 6.77 0.89
C ASP A 21 14.92 6.47 0.65
N ARG A 22 14.02 7.22 1.27
CA ARG A 22 12.57 7.09 1.00
C ARG A 22 12.17 7.66 -0.35
N THR A 23 12.85 8.73 -0.78
CA THR A 23 12.42 9.54 -1.94
C THR A 23 13.07 9.08 -3.23
N PHE A 24 14.33 8.64 -3.16
CA PHE A 24 15.15 8.28 -4.30
C PHE A 24 15.71 6.87 -4.13
N THR A 25 16.12 6.25 -5.23
CA THR A 25 17.04 5.11 -5.14
C THR A 25 18.43 5.68 -4.90
N VAL A 26 18.85 5.70 -3.64
CA VAL A 26 20.13 6.30 -3.22
C VAL A 26 21.20 5.20 -3.11
N GLY A 27 22.39 5.45 -3.66
CA GLY A 27 23.57 4.61 -3.43
C GLY A 27 24.22 4.91 -2.08
N THR A 28 25.45 4.42 -1.87
CA THR A 28 26.17 4.70 -0.62
C THR A 28 26.40 6.19 -0.40
N VAL A 29 25.81 6.76 0.67
CA VAL A 29 26.00 8.16 1.04
C VAL A 29 27.36 8.35 1.69
N THR A 30 28.14 9.29 1.17
CA THR A 30 29.44 9.67 1.77
C THR A 30 29.27 10.91 2.64
N VAL A 31 29.77 10.85 3.87
CA VAL A 31 29.71 11.94 4.85
C VAL A 31 31.11 12.54 5.03
N CYS A 32 31.23 13.84 4.82
CA CYS A 32 32.46 14.58 5.05
C CYS A 32 32.21 15.79 5.96
N PRO A 33 33.09 16.14 6.90
CA PRO A 33 32.99 17.40 7.62
C PRO A 33 33.18 18.59 6.66
N THR A 34 32.46 19.68 6.90
CA THR A 34 32.71 20.96 6.23
C THR A 34 34.06 21.54 6.63
N ARG A 35 34.56 22.52 5.88
CA ARG A 35 35.88 23.14 6.13
C ARG A 35 36.00 23.78 7.53
N ASP A 36 34.88 24.23 8.10
CA ASP A 36 34.80 24.77 9.46
C ASP A 36 34.64 23.68 10.53
N GLY A 37 34.48 22.41 10.15
CA GLY A 37 34.30 21.25 11.02
C GLY A 37 32.96 21.21 11.76
N LYS A 38 32.07 22.18 11.55
CA LYS A 38 30.84 22.34 12.33
C LYS A 38 29.66 21.55 11.76
N ARG A 39 29.66 21.31 10.45
CA ARG A 39 28.55 20.69 9.73
C ARG A 39 29.03 19.49 8.94
N HIS A 40 28.09 18.63 8.57
CA HIS A 40 28.34 17.54 7.64
C HIS A 40 27.93 17.94 6.24
N ARG A 41 28.73 17.53 5.26
CA ARG A 41 28.41 17.55 3.84
C ARG A 41 28.19 16.12 3.39
N LEU A 42 26.99 15.85 2.91
CA LEU A 42 26.56 14.56 2.37
C LEU A 42 26.68 14.60 0.85
N TYR A 43 27.25 13.55 0.28
CA TYR A 43 27.25 13.26 -1.16
C TYR A 43 26.45 11.98 -1.37
N ALA A 44 25.29 12.11 -2.00
CA ALA A 44 24.36 11.02 -2.22
C ALA A 44 24.15 10.82 -3.73
N PRO A 45 24.76 9.78 -4.35
CA PRO A 45 24.40 9.39 -5.70
C PRO A 45 22.95 8.88 -5.68
N ALA A 46 22.12 9.44 -6.54
CA ALA A 46 20.69 9.18 -6.56
C ALA A 46 20.19 8.89 -7.97
N GLU A 47 19.22 7.99 -8.04
CA GLU A 47 18.40 7.78 -9.21
C GLU A 47 16.96 8.17 -8.91
N HIS A 48 16.23 8.56 -9.95
CA HIS A 48 14.80 8.69 -9.82
C HIS A 48 14.24 7.34 -9.41
N ARG A 49 13.54 7.34 -8.27
CA ARG A 49 12.60 6.26 -8.00
C ARG A 49 11.53 6.36 -9.10
N PRO A 50 11.24 5.29 -9.85
CA PRO A 50 10.21 5.36 -10.88
C PRO A 50 8.94 5.93 -10.27
N GLU A 51 8.27 6.82 -11.02
CA GLU A 51 6.96 7.30 -10.62
C GLU A 51 6.09 6.09 -10.30
N GLN A 52 5.42 6.17 -9.16
CA GLN A 52 4.56 5.13 -8.63
C GLN A 52 3.78 4.49 -9.78
N GLU A 53 3.93 3.18 -9.99
CA GLU A 53 3.12 2.50 -10.98
C GLU A 53 1.66 2.80 -10.67
N PRO A 54 0.87 3.25 -11.66
CA PRO A 54 -0.53 3.57 -11.44
C PRO A 54 -1.20 2.32 -10.85
N TRP A 55 -2.04 2.54 -9.82
CA TRP A 55 -2.82 1.45 -9.25
C TRP A 55 -3.56 0.71 -10.37
N PRO A 56 -3.65 -0.63 -10.30
CA PRO A 56 -4.39 -1.37 -11.31
C PRO A 56 -5.83 -0.86 -11.37
N THR A 57 -6.34 -0.73 -12.60
CA THR A 57 -7.73 -0.36 -12.80
C THR A 57 -8.65 -1.41 -12.18
N PRO A 58 -9.89 -1.05 -11.77
CA PRO A 58 -10.83 -2.04 -11.27
C PRO A 58 -11.06 -3.21 -12.23
N GLU A 59 -11.08 -2.91 -13.53
CA GLU A 59 -11.25 -3.89 -14.60
C GLU A 59 -10.09 -4.89 -14.63
N GLU A 60 -8.84 -4.41 -14.51
CA GLU A 60 -7.65 -5.26 -14.45
C GLU A 60 -7.60 -6.07 -13.14
N ALA A 61 -7.88 -5.42 -12.01
CA ALA A 61 -7.76 -6.03 -10.69
C ALA A 61 -8.78 -7.15 -10.47
N TYR A 62 -10.01 -6.97 -10.95
CA TYR A 62 -11.10 -7.90 -10.73
C TYR A 62 -11.45 -8.76 -11.95
N ALA A 63 -10.60 -8.79 -12.97
CA ALA A 63 -10.81 -9.59 -14.18
C ALA A 63 -11.05 -11.08 -13.88
N LEU A 64 -10.36 -11.62 -12.86
CA LEU A 64 -10.45 -13.02 -12.43
C LEU A 64 -11.40 -13.21 -11.23
N ALA A 65 -12.07 -12.14 -10.77
CA ALA A 65 -12.88 -12.19 -9.57
C ALA A 65 -14.17 -12.99 -9.81
N PRO A 66 -14.60 -13.84 -8.85
CA PRO A 66 -15.90 -14.49 -8.92
C PRO A 66 -17.06 -13.47 -8.91
N SER A 67 -18.28 -13.92 -9.20
CA SER A 67 -19.45 -13.03 -9.17
C SER A 67 -19.66 -12.42 -7.78
N VAL A 68 -20.19 -11.19 -7.73
CA VAL A 68 -20.46 -10.46 -6.47
C VAL A 68 -21.34 -11.28 -5.53
N ILE A 69 -22.38 -11.95 -6.06
CA ILE A 69 -23.27 -12.80 -5.26
C ILE A 69 -22.51 -13.96 -4.61
N ARG A 70 -21.58 -14.59 -5.34
CA ARG A 70 -20.78 -15.69 -4.80
C ARG A 70 -19.83 -15.20 -3.71
N GLU A 71 -19.20 -14.05 -3.89
CA GLU A 71 -18.34 -13.44 -2.88
C GLU A 71 -19.12 -12.99 -1.64
N ILE A 72 -20.35 -12.48 -1.78
CA ILE A 72 -21.24 -12.20 -0.64
C ILE A 72 -21.49 -13.48 0.16
N GLY A 73 -21.85 -14.57 -0.52
CA GLY A 73 -22.09 -15.86 0.14
C GLY A 73 -20.85 -16.39 0.85
N TRP A 74 -19.69 -16.32 0.21
CA TRP A 74 -18.43 -16.77 0.79
C TRP A 74 -18.03 -15.93 2.01
N THR A 75 -18.00 -14.60 1.89
CA THR A 75 -17.61 -13.70 2.99
C THR A 75 -18.56 -13.78 4.19
N ALA A 76 -19.86 -13.89 3.95
CA ALA A 76 -20.84 -14.07 5.02
C ALA A 76 -20.71 -15.44 5.72
N GLY A 77 -20.52 -16.51 4.94
CA GLY A 77 -20.30 -17.86 5.48
C GLY A 77 -19.04 -17.93 6.34
N THR A 78 -17.89 -17.48 5.82
CA THR A 78 -16.62 -17.47 6.56
C THR A 78 -16.70 -16.67 7.86
N ALA A 79 -17.43 -15.55 7.87
CA ALA A 79 -17.63 -14.76 9.08
C ALA A 79 -18.58 -15.44 10.10
N ALA A 80 -19.58 -16.19 9.63
CA ALA A 80 -20.53 -16.88 10.48
C ALA A 80 -19.97 -18.17 11.10
N ASP A 81 -19.08 -18.85 10.38
CA ASP A 81 -18.48 -20.12 10.79
C ASP A 81 -17.36 -19.94 11.83
N LYS A 82 -16.75 -18.75 11.93
CA LYS A 82 -15.72 -18.47 12.96
C LYS A 82 -16.35 -18.04 14.30
N PRO A 83 -15.88 -18.61 15.43
CA PRO A 83 -16.24 -18.11 16.75
C PRO A 83 -15.89 -16.62 16.91
N PHE A 84 -16.75 -15.90 17.64
CA PHE A 84 -16.54 -14.49 17.90
C PHE A 84 -15.25 -14.28 18.71
N GLY A 85 -14.36 -13.41 18.24
CA GLY A 85 -13.08 -13.10 18.88
C GLY A 85 -11.88 -13.88 18.35
N GLU A 86 -12.08 -14.80 17.40
CA GLU A 86 -10.96 -15.38 16.65
C GLU A 86 -10.59 -14.49 15.45
N ASP A 87 -9.27 -14.34 15.22
CA ASP A 87 -8.77 -13.56 14.11
C ASP A 87 -9.13 -14.25 12.79
N LEU A 88 -9.71 -13.49 11.86
CA LEU A 88 -9.97 -13.94 10.50
C LEU A 88 -8.69 -13.80 9.66
N ASP A 89 -8.50 -14.76 8.76
CA ASP A 89 -7.27 -14.88 7.97
C ASP A 89 -7.16 -13.73 6.95
N ARG A 90 -5.94 -13.46 6.48
CA ARG A 90 -5.68 -12.40 5.50
C ARG A 90 -6.55 -12.52 4.24
N GLU A 91 -6.75 -13.73 3.71
CA GLU A 91 -7.59 -13.97 2.54
C GLU A 91 -9.01 -13.43 2.75
N TYR A 92 -9.58 -13.65 3.93
CA TYR A 92 -10.90 -13.13 4.26
C TYR A 92 -10.93 -11.61 4.20
N TRP A 93 -9.96 -10.93 4.81
CA TRP A 93 -9.90 -9.46 4.80
C TRP A 93 -9.69 -8.91 3.40
N LEU A 94 -8.83 -9.54 2.60
CA LEU A 94 -8.59 -9.17 1.21
C LEU A 94 -9.84 -9.32 0.34
N ARG A 95 -10.49 -10.49 0.40
CA ARG A 95 -11.69 -10.77 -0.39
C ARG A 95 -12.87 -9.91 0.04
N LYS A 96 -13.02 -9.64 1.35
CA LYS A 96 -14.03 -8.72 1.87
C LYS A 96 -13.81 -7.28 1.38
N ALA A 97 -12.57 -6.78 1.44
CA ALA A 97 -12.25 -5.44 0.96
C ALA A 97 -12.49 -5.32 -0.56
N ALA A 98 -12.07 -6.33 -1.34
CA ALA A 98 -12.30 -6.38 -2.79
C ALA A 98 -13.79 -6.44 -3.14
N LEU A 99 -14.59 -7.23 -2.41
CA LEU A 99 -16.04 -7.28 -2.59
C LEU A 99 -16.68 -5.90 -2.38
N LEU A 100 -16.34 -5.22 -1.27
CA LEU A 100 -16.92 -3.92 -0.95
C LEU A 100 -16.48 -2.84 -1.96
N ASP A 101 -15.24 -2.89 -2.45
CA ASP A 101 -14.78 -2.01 -3.53
C ASP A 101 -15.59 -2.22 -4.81
N ARG A 102 -15.89 -3.48 -5.17
CA ARG A 102 -16.73 -3.81 -6.34
C ARG A 102 -18.18 -3.34 -6.18
N VAL A 103 -18.77 -3.46 -4.99
CA VAL A 103 -20.11 -2.90 -4.70
C VAL A 103 -20.10 -1.39 -4.85
N ALA A 104 -19.08 -0.70 -4.31
CA ALA A 104 -18.94 0.74 -4.45
C ALA A 104 -18.78 1.20 -5.92
N LEU A 105 -18.14 0.39 -6.75
CA LEU A 105 -18.00 0.66 -8.19
C LEU A 105 -19.32 0.47 -8.94
N LEU A 106 -20.11 -0.55 -8.59
CA LEU A 106 -21.44 -0.77 -9.14
C LEU A 106 -22.39 0.37 -8.78
N ASP A 107 -22.47 0.75 -7.50
CA ASP A 107 -23.30 1.87 -7.05
C ASP A 107 -22.93 3.17 -7.79
N LYS A 108 -21.63 3.42 -7.97
CA LYS A 108 -21.15 4.58 -8.74
C LYS A 108 -21.57 4.51 -10.22
N ALA A 109 -21.47 3.34 -10.85
CA ALA A 109 -21.86 3.15 -12.25
C ALA A 109 -23.37 3.33 -12.45
N ASP A 110 -24.18 2.89 -11.50
CA ASP A 110 -25.64 3.01 -11.51
C ASP A 110 -26.13 4.40 -11.05
N GLY A 111 -25.22 5.29 -10.63
CA GLY A 111 -25.54 6.61 -10.11
C GLY A 111 -26.27 6.59 -8.76
N ILE A 112 -26.17 5.47 -8.02
CA ILE A 112 -26.76 5.28 -6.71
C ILE A 112 -25.96 6.08 -5.68
N ARG A 113 -26.66 6.89 -4.88
CA ARG A 113 -26.05 7.58 -3.74
C ARG A 113 -26.13 6.69 -2.50
N SER A 114 -25.03 6.05 -2.16
CA SER A 114 -24.87 5.20 -0.97
C SER A 114 -23.58 5.54 -0.21
N ASP A 115 -23.38 4.87 0.93
CA ASP A 115 -22.15 4.88 1.71
C ASP A 115 -21.13 3.82 1.26
N ALA A 116 -21.42 3.06 0.19
CA ALA A 116 -20.60 1.93 -0.24
C ALA A 116 -19.14 2.32 -0.51
N ALA A 117 -18.89 3.51 -1.06
CA ALA A 117 -17.53 4.00 -1.29
C ALA A 117 -16.75 4.28 0.01
N GLU A 118 -17.44 4.76 1.05
CA GLU A 118 -16.85 4.99 2.37
C GLU A 118 -16.57 3.65 3.06
N VAL A 119 -17.54 2.74 3.04
CA VAL A 119 -17.42 1.37 3.57
C VAL A 119 -16.27 0.61 2.90
N ALA A 120 -16.13 0.72 1.57
CA ALA A 120 -15.02 0.12 0.83
C ALA A 120 -13.67 0.70 1.24
N THR A 121 -13.60 2.01 1.47
CA THR A 121 -12.38 2.69 1.92
C THR A 121 -11.99 2.23 3.33
N GLU A 122 -12.96 2.05 4.22
CA GLU A 122 -12.68 1.59 5.59
C GLU A 122 -12.28 0.11 5.62
N ALA A 123 -12.91 -0.73 4.80
CA ALA A 123 -12.50 -2.12 4.63
C ALA A 123 -11.06 -2.22 4.10
N ALA A 124 -10.67 -1.35 3.17
CA ALA A 124 -9.31 -1.26 2.66
C ALA A 124 -8.30 -0.86 3.75
N ARG A 125 -8.63 0.15 4.57
CA ARG A 125 -7.79 0.54 5.73
C ARG A 125 -7.62 -0.60 6.73
N ARG A 126 -8.67 -1.40 6.94
CA ARG A 126 -8.61 -2.54 7.85
C ARG A 126 -7.69 -3.65 7.33
N LEU A 127 -7.69 -3.91 6.02
CA LEU A 127 -6.71 -4.80 5.39
C LEU A 127 -5.29 -4.25 5.56
N ILE A 128 -5.08 -2.96 5.29
CA ILE A 128 -3.76 -2.31 5.44
C ILE A 128 -3.26 -2.45 6.89
N ALA A 129 -4.12 -2.19 7.89
CA ALA A 129 -3.77 -2.35 9.29
C ALA A 129 -3.39 -3.80 9.62
N TYR A 130 -4.15 -4.77 9.12
CA TYR A 130 -3.82 -6.19 9.27
C TYR A 130 -2.45 -6.53 8.66
N ASP A 131 -2.15 -5.99 7.48
CA ASP A 131 -0.88 -6.22 6.78
C ASP A 131 0.31 -5.50 7.44
N LEU A 132 0.06 -4.41 8.18
CA LEU A 132 1.06 -3.73 9.02
C LEU A 132 1.36 -4.51 10.30
N ASP A 133 0.35 -5.16 10.88
CA ASP A 133 0.46 -5.92 12.13
C ASP A 133 0.99 -7.36 11.90
N GLY A 134 0.87 -7.88 10.68
CA GLY A 134 1.15 -9.28 10.31
C GLY A 134 2.64 -9.62 10.09
N LYS A 135 2.98 -10.89 10.34
CA LYS A 135 4.27 -11.51 9.97
C LYS A 135 4.25 -12.20 8.59
N ASP A 136 3.11 -12.23 7.92
CA ASP A 136 2.88 -12.98 6.67
C ASP A 136 3.03 -12.12 5.41
N SER A 137 3.43 -12.81 4.34
CA SER A 137 3.88 -12.27 3.06
C SER A 137 2.77 -11.56 2.27
N TYR A 138 2.59 -10.26 2.49
CA TYR A 138 1.98 -9.38 1.48
C TYR A 138 2.88 -9.34 0.24
N CYS A 139 2.32 -9.09 -0.95
CA CYS A 139 3.08 -9.26 -2.21
C CYS A 139 4.15 -8.17 -2.43
N GLY A 140 4.11 -7.10 -1.63
CA GLY A 140 5.22 -6.19 -1.38
C GLY A 140 5.51 -5.18 -2.48
N ASP A 141 5.08 -5.46 -3.70
CA ASP A 141 5.34 -4.64 -4.88
C ASP A 141 4.04 -4.39 -5.67
N PRO A 142 3.90 -3.23 -6.35
CA PRO A 142 4.78 -2.05 -6.30
C PRO A 142 4.60 -1.17 -5.04
N ASN A 143 3.46 -1.23 -4.35
CA ASN A 143 3.20 -0.41 -3.16
C ASN A 143 3.00 -1.27 -1.90
N ARG A 144 3.88 -1.09 -0.91
CA ARG A 144 3.77 -1.71 0.43
C ARG A 144 2.67 -1.06 1.27
N PRO A 145 2.17 -1.75 2.32
CA PRO A 145 1.20 -1.15 3.24
C PRO A 145 1.73 0.14 3.92
N GLU A 146 3.04 0.24 4.16
CA GLU A 146 3.68 1.43 4.74
C GLU A 146 3.78 2.62 3.76
N HIS A 147 3.55 2.40 2.47
CA HIS A 147 3.79 3.41 1.45
C HIS A 147 2.75 4.55 1.58
N PRO A 148 3.16 5.84 1.56
CA PRO A 148 2.22 6.96 1.69
C PRO A 148 1.08 6.94 0.67
N ALA A 149 1.32 6.38 -0.51
CA ALA A 149 0.28 6.25 -1.52
C ALA A 149 -0.83 5.27 -1.12
N THR A 150 -0.51 4.23 -0.34
CA THR A 150 -1.48 3.29 0.22
C THR A 150 -2.43 3.99 1.19
N ALA A 151 -1.92 4.96 1.96
CA ALA A 151 -2.75 5.79 2.81
C ALA A 151 -3.60 6.82 2.01
N ALA A 152 -3.07 7.31 0.88
CA ALA A 152 -3.77 8.26 0.01
C ALA A 152 -4.87 7.61 -0.84
N ASP A 153 -4.66 6.38 -1.30
CA ASP A 153 -5.65 5.57 -2.01
C ASP A 153 -5.69 4.12 -1.46
N PRO A 154 -6.40 3.89 -0.34
CA PRO A 154 -6.53 2.57 0.25
C PRO A 154 -7.16 1.54 -0.71
N ARG A 155 -8.07 1.98 -1.58
CA ARG A 155 -8.77 1.10 -2.53
C ARG A 155 -7.84 0.67 -3.66
N GLY A 156 -6.91 1.52 -4.07
CA GLY A 156 -5.82 1.17 -4.99
C GLY A 156 -4.95 0.02 -4.45
N TYR A 157 -4.62 0.05 -3.16
CA TYR A 157 -3.87 -1.03 -2.51
C TYR A 157 -4.61 -2.37 -2.53
N VAL A 158 -5.92 -2.37 -2.22
CA VAL A 158 -6.75 -3.59 -2.29
C VAL A 158 -6.74 -4.20 -3.69
N ARG A 159 -6.86 -3.36 -4.73
CA ARG A 159 -6.85 -3.81 -6.13
C ARG A 159 -5.51 -4.44 -6.50
N GLN A 160 -4.40 -3.85 -6.07
CA GLN A 160 -3.06 -4.41 -6.26
C GLN A 160 -2.95 -5.79 -5.61
N GLU A 161 -3.21 -5.88 -4.31
CA GLU A 161 -3.07 -7.15 -3.57
C GLU A 161 -4.04 -8.23 -4.08
N TYR A 162 -5.25 -7.85 -4.47
CA TYR A 162 -6.21 -8.80 -5.05
C TYR A 162 -5.74 -9.31 -6.42
N ALA A 163 -5.22 -8.43 -7.27
CA ALA A 163 -4.70 -8.83 -8.58
C ALA A 163 -3.51 -9.81 -8.46
N HIS A 164 -2.64 -9.63 -7.46
CA HIS A 164 -1.55 -10.57 -7.19
C HIS A 164 -2.07 -11.90 -6.62
N TRP A 165 -2.98 -11.84 -5.66
CA TRP A 165 -3.59 -13.02 -5.05
C TRP A 165 -4.32 -13.88 -6.09
N ALA A 166 -5.15 -13.27 -6.95
CA ALA A 166 -5.93 -13.95 -7.97
C ALA A 166 -5.09 -14.55 -9.12
N LYS A 167 -3.83 -14.14 -9.27
CA LYS A 167 -2.89 -14.77 -10.22
C LYS A 167 -2.15 -15.97 -9.63
N THR A 168 -2.12 -16.07 -8.30
CA THR A 168 -1.36 -17.09 -7.56
C THR A 168 -2.25 -18.18 -6.94
N HIS A 169 -3.58 -18.02 -6.99
CA HIS A 169 -4.62 -18.92 -6.48
C HIS A 169 -5.67 -19.19 -7.55
#